data_AF-A0A0C9YJR5-F1
#
_entry.id   AF-A0A0C9YJR5-F1
#
_cell.length_a   1.000
_cell.length_b   1.000
_cell.length_c   1.000
_cell.angle_alpha   90.00
_cell.angle_beta   90.00
_cell.angle_gamma   90.00
#
_symmetry.space_group_name_H-M   'P 1'
#
loop_
_entity.id
_entity.type
_entity.pdbx_description
1 polymer ?
#
loop_
_entity_poly.entity_id
_entity_poly.type
_entity_poly.pdbx_seq_one_letter_code
_entity_poly.pdbx_strand_id
1 'polypeptide(L)'
;MSLHTPRKKPRIHFDDDEGLRKSHSTSSGPSSPLQKQREQLPIAKGRDALIREIRENDVTILLGETGSGKTTQVPQYLLEAGMAGKGMIAVTQPRRVAATSLAARVAAERGVKLGSLVGYSVRFDEVCGADTKIKYVSDGMLVRELLSDP
;
A
#
# COMPACT_ATOMS: atom_id res chain seq x y z
N MET A 1 30.82 -0.99 22.28
CA MET A 1 29.84 -2.09 22.29
C MET A 1 28.56 -1.57 22.92
N SER A 2 27.62 -1.09 22.11
CA SER A 2 26.37 -0.49 22.62
C SER A 2 25.31 -1.56 22.76
N LEU A 3 24.83 -1.77 23.98
CA LEU A 3 23.82 -2.75 24.34
C LEU A 3 22.46 -2.33 23.77
N HIS A 4 21.87 -3.21 22.96
CA HIS A 4 20.53 -3.03 22.41
C HIS A 4 19.52 -3.57 23.44
N THR A 5 18.80 -2.68 24.13
CA THR A 5 17.76 -3.05 25.09
C THR A 5 16.44 -3.35 24.37
N PRO A 6 15.75 -4.47 24.62
CA PRO A 6 14.48 -4.76 23.97
C PRO A 6 13.37 -3.83 24.47
N ARG A 7 12.72 -3.09 23.56
CA ARG A 7 11.54 -2.28 23.88
C ARG A 7 10.31 -3.19 24.09
N LYS A 8 9.58 -2.96 25.20
CA LYS A 8 8.32 -3.67 25.54
C LYS A 8 7.27 -3.46 24.45
N LYS A 9 6.53 -4.53 24.12
CA LYS A 9 5.36 -4.50 23.22
C LYS A 9 4.19 -3.73 23.87
N PRO A 10 3.68 -2.65 23.27
CA PRO A 10 2.39 -2.09 23.68
C PRO A 10 1.23 -2.88 23.04
N ARG A 11 0.23 -3.23 23.84
CA ARG A 11 -1.10 -3.64 23.34
C ARG A 11 -1.91 -2.36 23.17
N ILE A 12 -2.36 -2.06 21.96
CA ILE A 12 -3.10 -0.82 21.68
C ILE A 12 -4.59 -1.07 21.91
N HIS A 13 -5.21 -0.24 22.74
CA HIS A 13 -6.66 -0.03 22.83
C HIS A 13 -7.06 0.99 21.75
N PHE A 14 -8.19 0.75 21.10
CA PHE A 14 -8.76 1.68 20.12
C PHE A 14 -9.64 2.68 20.89
N ASP A 15 -9.12 3.88 21.16
CA ASP A 15 -9.93 5.00 21.60
C ASP A 15 -10.02 6.03 20.48
N ASP A 16 -11.24 6.50 20.25
CA ASP A 16 -11.64 7.46 19.23
C ASP A 16 -11.11 8.87 19.58
N ASP A 17 -10.34 9.49 18.68
CA ASP A 17 -10.01 10.91 18.77
C ASP A 17 -10.14 11.55 17.37
N GLU A 18 -11.13 12.45 17.25
CA GLU A 18 -11.39 13.25 16.06
C GLU A 18 -10.49 14.48 16.03
N GLY A 19 -9.83 14.71 14.89
CA GLY A 19 -9.52 16.07 14.44
C GLY A 19 -8.18 16.23 13.76
N LEU A 20 -8.21 16.43 12.44
CA LEU A 20 -7.69 17.63 11.74
C LEU A 20 -7.41 17.32 10.26
N ARG A 21 -8.37 17.66 9.38
CA ARG A 21 -8.23 17.61 7.92
C ARG A 21 -7.83 18.97 7.35
N LYS A 22 -6.88 18.96 6.40
CA LYS A 22 -6.85 19.64 5.07
C LYS A 22 -5.40 19.53 4.55
N SER A 23 -5.10 19.14 3.33
CA SER A 23 -5.64 19.56 2.03
C SER A 23 -5.15 18.60 0.94
N HIS A 24 -5.93 18.35 -0.12
CA HIS A 24 -5.51 18.26 -1.53
C HIS A 24 -6.77 18.07 -2.41
N SER A 25 -6.75 18.74 -3.57
CA SER A 25 -7.83 19.00 -4.54
C SER A 25 -8.85 17.88 -4.78
N THR A 26 -10.13 18.13 -4.47
CA THR A 26 -11.26 17.28 -4.84
C THR A 26 -11.84 17.68 -6.19
N SER A 27 -11.75 16.80 -7.18
CA SER A 27 -12.66 16.81 -8.33
C SER A 27 -14.09 16.64 -7.83
N SER A 28 -14.94 17.64 -8.05
CA SER A 28 -16.34 17.72 -7.59
C SER A 28 -17.28 16.87 -8.46
N GLY A 29 -16.99 15.57 -8.59
CA GLY A 29 -17.89 14.58 -9.18
C GLY A 29 -18.47 13.66 -8.10
N PRO A 30 -19.60 12.96 -8.36
CA PRO A 30 -20.11 11.96 -7.44
C PRO A 30 -19.04 10.89 -7.18
N SER A 31 -18.84 10.51 -5.92
CA SER A 31 -17.86 9.47 -5.57
C SER A 31 -18.24 8.16 -6.25
N SER A 32 -17.28 7.56 -6.96
CA SER A 32 -17.50 6.31 -7.69
C SER A 32 -17.90 5.19 -6.71
N PRO A 33 -18.64 4.16 -7.15
CA PRO A 33 -18.99 3.02 -6.29
C PRO A 33 -17.77 2.38 -5.61
N LEU A 34 -16.62 2.36 -6.31
CA LEU A 34 -15.35 1.87 -5.76
C LEU A 34 -14.81 2.75 -4.63
N GLN A 35 -14.93 4.08 -4.73
CA GLN A 35 -14.52 4.98 -3.65
C GLN A 35 -15.37 4.77 -2.39
N LYS A 36 -16.69 4.64 -2.54
CA LYS A 36 -17.58 4.34 -1.40
C LYS A 36 -17.25 3.00 -0.74
N GLN A 37 -16.94 1.97 -1.54
CA GLN A 37 -16.49 0.67 -1.01
C GLN A 37 -15.19 0.80 -0.21
N ARG A 38 -14.23 1.61 -0.67
CA ARG A 38 -12.95 1.81 0.01
C ARG A 38 -13.13 2.43 1.40
N GLU A 39 -14.02 3.42 1.51
CA GLU A 39 -14.33 4.10 2.78
C GLU A 39 -14.96 3.16 3.83
N GLN A 40 -15.63 2.09 3.38
CA GLN A 40 -16.26 1.11 4.26
C GLN A 40 -15.31 -0.01 4.73
N LEU A 41 -14.09 -0.10 4.18
CA LEU A 41 -13.15 -1.15 4.56
C LEU A 41 -12.67 -0.95 6.00
N PRO A 42 -12.52 -2.04 6.80
CA PRO A 42 -12.03 -1.95 8.17
C PRO A 42 -10.73 -1.15 8.34
N ILE A 43 -9.81 -1.27 7.38
CA ILE A 43 -8.53 -0.56 7.41
C ILE A 43 -8.66 0.97 7.24
N ALA A 44 -9.77 1.47 6.71
CA ALA A 44 -9.95 2.90 6.45
C ALA A 44 -9.97 3.72 7.76
N LYS A 45 -10.58 3.19 8.82
CA LYS A 45 -10.64 3.85 10.14
C LYS A 45 -9.27 4.03 10.79
N GLY A 46 -8.34 3.12 10.53
CA GLY A 46 -6.99 3.11 11.11
C GLY A 46 -5.91 3.74 10.24
N ARG A 47 -6.27 4.46 9.17
CA ARG A 47 -5.32 4.98 8.17
C ARG A 47 -4.20 5.81 8.79
N ASP A 48 -4.55 6.81 9.60
CA ASP A 48 -3.56 7.78 10.08
C ASP A 48 -2.65 7.16 11.16
N ALA A 49 -3.21 6.31 12.03
CA ALA A 49 -2.43 5.52 12.98
C ALA A 49 -1.46 4.57 12.27
N LEU A 50 -1.89 3.92 11.18
CA LEU A 50 -1.05 3.05 10.36
C LEU A 50 0.12 3.83 9.73
N ILE A 51 -0.15 4.99 9.13
CA ILE A 51 0.90 5.82 8.50
C ILE A 51 1.91 6.31 9.55
N ARG A 52 1.44 6.71 10.74
CA ARG A 52 2.33 7.10 11.84
C ARG A 52 3.24 5.93 12.23
N GLU A 53 2.66 4.74 12.46
CA GLU A 53 3.42 3.57 12.88
C GLU A 53 4.49 3.16 11.85
N ILE A 54 4.16 3.16 10.55
CA ILE A 54 5.12 2.82 9.49
C ILE A 54 6.20 3.90 9.36
N ARG A 55 5.90 5.16 9.67
CA ARG A 55 6.90 6.24 9.62
C ARG A 55 7.90 6.16 10.77
N GLU A 56 7.47 5.69 11.94
CA GLU A 56 8.29 5.62 13.15
C GLU A 56 9.14 4.34 13.25
N ASN A 57 8.87 3.34 12.40
CA ASN A 57 9.53 2.04 12.45
C ASN A 57 9.98 1.57 11.08
N ASP A 58 11.20 1.03 10.98
CA ASP A 58 11.71 0.42 9.74
C ASP A 58 10.90 -0.82 9.33
N VAL A 59 10.30 -1.51 10.31
CA VAL A 59 9.49 -2.71 10.10
C VAL A 59 8.22 -2.65 10.95
N THR A 60 7.06 -2.77 10.30
CA THR A 60 5.74 -2.82 10.96
C THR A 60 5.02 -4.11 10.57
N ILE A 61 4.46 -4.82 11.56
CA ILE A 61 3.63 -6.01 11.34
C ILE A 61 2.16 -5.61 11.44
N LEU A 62 1.45 -5.65 10.31
CA LEU A 62 0.03 -5.36 10.25
C LEU A 62 -0.80 -6.66 10.24
N LEU A 63 -1.61 -6.85 11.29
CA LEU A 63 -2.54 -7.97 11.41
C LEU A 63 -3.96 -7.53 11.01
N GLY A 64 -4.67 -8.40 10.31
CA GLY A 64 -6.09 -8.21 9.99
C GLY A 64 -6.62 -9.36 9.14
N GLU A 65 -7.92 -9.60 9.19
CA GLU A 65 -8.56 -10.67 8.41
C GLU A 65 -8.51 -10.45 6.89
N THR A 66 -8.72 -11.51 6.11
CA THR A 66 -8.91 -11.38 4.65
C THR A 66 -10.13 -10.50 4.37
N GLY A 67 -10.07 -9.63 3.35
CA GLY A 67 -11.16 -8.69 3.04
C GLY A 67 -11.10 -7.36 3.78
N SER A 68 -10.26 -7.22 4.82
CA SER A 68 -10.07 -5.95 5.54
C SER A 68 -9.48 -4.79 4.71
N GLY A 69 -8.98 -5.08 3.50
CA GLY A 69 -8.43 -4.07 2.58
C GLY A 69 -6.91 -3.87 2.64
N LYS A 70 -6.16 -4.69 3.38
CA LYS A 70 -4.69 -4.52 3.55
C LYS A 70 -3.94 -4.38 2.23
N THR A 71 -4.04 -5.39 1.38
CA THR A 71 -3.25 -5.47 0.14
C THR A 71 -3.66 -4.43 -0.91
N THR A 72 -4.88 -3.91 -0.84
CA THR A 72 -5.36 -2.87 -1.77
C THR A 72 -5.10 -1.46 -1.24
N GLN A 73 -5.31 -1.20 0.07
CA GLN A 73 -5.31 0.17 0.61
C GLN A 73 -3.97 0.60 1.22
N VAL A 74 -3.21 -0.29 1.87
CA VAL A 74 -1.91 0.08 2.47
C VAL A 74 -0.97 0.74 1.45
N PRO A 75 -0.67 0.15 0.27
CA PRO A 75 0.24 0.79 -0.68
C PRO A 75 -0.31 2.13 -1.19
N GLN A 76 -1.64 2.27 -1.29
CA GLN A 76 -2.29 3.52 -1.68
C GLN A 76 -2.08 4.61 -0.62
N TYR A 77 -2.22 4.28 0.66
CA TYR A 77 -2.00 5.23 1.75
C TYR A 77 -0.53 5.62 1.88
N LEU A 78 0.40 4.67 1.72
CA LEU A 78 1.84 4.96 1.71
C LEU A 78 2.22 5.93 0.59
N LEU A 79 1.65 5.72 -0.61
CA LEU A 79 1.85 6.62 -1.74
C LEU A 79 1.30 8.02 -1.46
N GLU A 80 0.07 8.12 -0.95
CA GLU A 80 -0.57 9.39 -0.59
C GLU A 80 0.19 10.14 0.53
N ALA A 81 0.81 9.41 1.45
CA ALA A 81 1.61 9.97 2.53
C ALA A 81 3.03 10.39 2.07
N GLY A 82 3.35 10.26 0.77
CA GLY A 82 4.65 10.62 0.20
C GLY A 82 5.78 9.64 0.53
N MET A 83 5.45 8.45 1.07
CA MET A 83 6.46 7.51 1.60
C MET A 83 7.20 6.74 0.50
N ALA A 84 6.72 6.78 -0.75
CA ALA A 84 7.46 6.24 -1.89
C ALA A 84 8.69 7.09 -2.25
N GLY A 85 8.72 8.39 -1.86
CA GLY A 85 9.77 9.33 -2.24
C GLY A 85 10.00 9.35 -3.76
N LYS A 86 11.28 9.22 -4.16
CA LYS A 86 11.66 9.07 -5.58
C LYS A 86 11.46 7.64 -6.11
N GLY A 87 11.37 6.66 -5.22
CA GLY A 87 11.26 5.24 -5.55
C GLY A 87 9.82 4.78 -5.82
N MET A 88 9.59 3.51 -5.50
CA MET A 88 8.38 2.76 -5.78
C MET A 88 8.01 1.88 -4.58
N ILE A 89 6.72 1.65 -4.37
CA ILE A 89 6.19 0.71 -3.37
C ILE A 89 6.00 -0.64 -4.04
N ALA A 90 6.81 -1.63 -3.65
CA ALA A 90 6.67 -3.01 -4.09
C ALA A 90 5.74 -3.79 -3.16
N VAL A 91 4.77 -4.49 -3.73
CA VAL A 91 3.84 -5.36 -2.99
C VAL A 91 4.00 -6.78 -3.49
N THR A 92 4.63 -7.64 -2.69
CA THR A 92 4.83 -9.05 -3.04
C THR A 92 3.54 -9.85 -2.92
N GLN A 93 3.33 -10.81 -3.82
CA GLN A 93 2.25 -11.78 -3.79
C GLN A 93 2.77 -13.17 -4.21
N PRO A 94 2.51 -14.23 -3.44
CA PRO A 94 3.00 -15.57 -3.77
C PRO A 94 2.35 -16.15 -5.03
N ARG A 95 1.19 -15.62 -5.44
CA ARG A 95 0.42 -16.09 -6.59
C ARG A 95 0.39 -15.04 -7.69
N ARG A 96 0.75 -15.44 -8.91
CA ARG A 96 0.69 -14.56 -10.11
C ARG A 96 -0.68 -13.93 -10.29
N VAL A 97 -1.76 -14.71 -10.18
CA VAL A 97 -3.14 -14.24 -10.32
C VAL A 97 -3.49 -13.18 -9.27
N ALA A 98 -2.94 -13.28 -8.06
CA ALA A 98 -3.16 -12.26 -7.03
C ALA A 98 -2.46 -10.94 -7.42
N ALA A 99 -1.20 -10.99 -7.84
CA ALA A 99 -0.47 -9.78 -8.26
C ALA A 99 -1.17 -9.04 -9.40
N THR A 100 -1.56 -9.77 -10.46
CA THR A 100 -2.21 -9.18 -11.64
C THR A 100 -3.59 -8.60 -11.32
N SER A 101 -4.43 -9.36 -10.59
CA SER A 101 -5.78 -8.89 -10.24
C SER A 101 -5.78 -7.73 -9.25
N LEU A 102 -4.86 -7.71 -8.28
CA LEU A 102 -4.71 -6.60 -7.33
C LEU A 102 -4.23 -5.33 -8.02
N ALA A 103 -3.25 -5.42 -8.92
CA ALA A 103 -2.81 -4.26 -9.70
C ALA A 103 -3.95 -3.67 -10.53
N ALA A 104 -4.70 -4.52 -11.24
CA ALA A 104 -5.87 -4.08 -12.02
C ALA A 104 -6.95 -3.45 -11.13
N ARG A 105 -7.26 -4.05 -9.98
CA ARG A 105 -8.22 -3.51 -9.01
C ARG A 105 -7.79 -2.13 -8.50
N VAL A 106 -6.53 -1.99 -8.09
CA VAL A 106 -6.03 -0.72 -7.52
C VAL A 106 -5.88 0.36 -8.59
N ALA A 107 -5.52 0.00 -9.84
CA ALA A 107 -5.56 0.93 -10.97
C ALA A 107 -6.99 1.47 -11.19
N ALA A 108 -8.01 0.59 -11.16
CA ALA A 108 -9.41 0.98 -11.27
C ALA A 108 -9.88 1.86 -10.10
N GLU A 109 -9.50 1.53 -8.86
CA GLU A 109 -9.80 2.33 -7.66
C GLU A 109 -9.22 3.74 -7.70
N ARG A 110 -8.11 3.93 -8.44
CA ARG A 110 -7.43 5.21 -8.67
C ARG A 110 -7.89 5.92 -9.93
N GLY A 111 -8.70 5.28 -10.78
CA GLY A 111 -9.10 5.83 -12.07
C GLY A 111 -7.93 6.00 -13.05
N VAL A 112 -6.90 5.14 -12.97
CA VAL A 112 -5.72 5.19 -13.83
C VAL A 112 -5.62 3.96 -14.73
N LYS A 113 -4.92 4.09 -15.85
CA LYS A 113 -4.60 2.95 -16.72
C LYS A 113 -3.62 2.01 -16.00
N LEU A 114 -3.90 0.70 -16.03
CA LEU A 114 -2.94 -0.31 -15.57
C LEU A 114 -1.62 -0.20 -16.35
N GLY A 115 -0.51 -0.18 -15.64
CA GLY A 115 0.83 0.05 -16.19
C GLY A 115 1.31 1.51 -16.12
N SER A 116 0.44 2.47 -15.75
CA SER A 116 0.88 3.83 -15.42
C SER A 116 1.28 3.92 -13.94
N LEU A 117 0.52 4.62 -13.09
CA LEU A 117 0.80 4.79 -11.66
C LEU A 117 0.85 3.45 -10.89
N VAL A 118 0.05 2.48 -11.33
CA VAL A 118 -0.09 1.15 -10.73
C VAL A 118 0.21 0.10 -11.78
N GLY A 119 1.07 -0.87 -11.45
CA GLY A 119 1.49 -1.93 -12.37
C GLY A 119 1.76 -3.26 -11.66
N TYR A 120 2.19 -4.26 -12.43
CA TYR A 120 2.65 -5.53 -11.90
C TYR A 120 3.84 -6.10 -12.66
N SER A 121 4.57 -7.03 -12.03
CA SER A 121 5.60 -7.86 -12.66
C SER A 121 5.55 -9.28 -12.13
N VAL A 122 5.27 -10.23 -13.02
CA VAL A 122 5.23 -11.66 -12.73
C VAL A 122 6.08 -12.41 -13.76
N ARG A 123 6.37 -13.69 -13.51
CA ARG A 123 7.16 -14.47 -14.46
C ARG A 123 6.51 -14.48 -15.85
N PHE A 124 7.26 -14.04 -16.85
CA PHE A 124 6.86 -13.95 -18.26
C PHE A 124 5.79 -12.91 -18.60
N ASP A 125 5.45 -12.00 -17.68
CA ASP A 125 4.45 -10.95 -17.94
C ASP A 125 4.66 -9.74 -17.04
N GLU A 126 4.82 -8.56 -17.62
CA GLU A 126 5.12 -7.32 -16.92
C GLU A 126 4.34 -6.16 -17.53
N VAL A 127 3.63 -5.43 -16.67
CA VAL A 127 2.85 -4.25 -17.04
C VAL A 127 3.16 -3.15 -16.04
N CYS A 128 4.24 -2.41 -16.31
CA CYS A 128 4.67 -1.22 -15.58
C CYS A 128 5.46 -0.28 -16.51
N GLY A 129 5.59 0.97 -16.12
CA GLY A 129 6.39 1.98 -16.83
C GLY A 129 7.20 2.84 -15.87
N ALA A 130 7.89 3.85 -16.40
CA ALA A 130 8.72 4.77 -15.61
C ALA A 130 7.93 5.51 -14.51
N ASP A 131 6.63 5.74 -14.75
CA ASP A 131 5.74 6.44 -13.81
C ASP A 131 5.08 5.52 -12.78
N THR A 132 5.37 4.20 -12.80
CA THR A 132 4.81 3.27 -11.84
C THR A 132 5.33 3.56 -10.43
N LYS A 133 4.40 3.77 -9.49
CA LYS A 133 4.71 4.02 -8.08
C LYS A 133 4.23 2.93 -7.15
N ILE A 134 3.27 2.11 -7.58
CA ILE A 134 2.85 0.89 -6.87
C ILE A 134 3.00 -0.28 -7.84
N LYS A 135 3.87 -1.23 -7.51
CA LYS A 135 4.13 -2.42 -8.34
C LYS A 135 3.82 -3.68 -7.55
N TYR A 136 2.83 -4.43 -8.02
CA TYR A 136 2.53 -5.76 -7.48
C TYR A 136 3.43 -6.79 -8.13
N VAL A 137 4.20 -7.53 -7.35
CA VAL A 137 5.23 -8.43 -7.88
C VAL A 137 5.06 -9.83 -7.32
N SER A 138 5.39 -10.85 -8.10
CA SER A 138 5.61 -12.18 -7.52
C SER A 138 6.95 -12.24 -6.81
N ASP A 139 7.06 -13.02 -5.74
CA ASP A 139 8.26 -13.12 -4.90
C ASP A 139 9.53 -13.37 -5.73
N GLY A 140 9.47 -14.30 -6.70
CA GLY A 140 10.60 -14.60 -7.58
C GLY A 140 11.01 -13.47 -8.52
N MET A 141 10.10 -12.57 -8.89
CA MET A 141 10.45 -11.39 -9.69
C MET A 141 11.15 -10.33 -8.82
N LEU A 142 10.72 -10.15 -7.57
CA LEU A 142 11.41 -9.25 -6.64
C LEU A 142 12.83 -9.74 -6.35
N VAL A 143 13.00 -11.03 -6.07
CA VAL A 143 14.34 -11.61 -5.85
C VAL A 143 15.24 -11.40 -7.08
N ARG A 144 14.70 -11.57 -8.29
CA ARG A 144 15.46 -11.33 -9.54
C ARG A 144 15.88 -9.86 -9.68
N GLU A 145 14.99 -8.93 -9.34
CA GLU A 145 15.28 -7.50 -9.35
C GLU A 145 16.41 -7.15 -8.37
N LEU A 146 16.32 -7.65 -7.12
CA LEU A 146 17.37 -7.49 -6.09
C LEU A 146 18.73 -8.10 -6.49
N LEU A 147 18.75 -9.22 -7.23
CA LEU A 147 20.00 -9.79 -7.71
C LEU A 147 20.65 -8.97 -8.82
N SER A 148 19.86 -8.13 -9.51
CA SER A 148 20.34 -7.25 -10.58
C SER A 148 20.78 -5.88 -10.05
N ASP A 149 20.24 -5.45 -8.91
CA ASP A 149 20.54 -4.20 -8.19
C ASP A 149 20.57 -4.47 -6.66
N PRO A 150 21.72 -4.93 -6.12
CA PRO A 150 21.85 -5.43 -4.74
C PRO A 150 21.89 -4.38 -3.63
#